data_AF-A0A929EHU0-F1
#
_entry.id   AF-A0A929EHU0-F1
#
_cell.length_a   1.000
_cell.length_b   1.000
_cell.length_c   1.000
_cell.angle_alpha   90.00
_cell.angle_beta   90.00
_cell.angle_gamma   90.00
#
_symmetry.space_group_name_H-M   'P 1'
#
loop_
_entity.id
_entity.type
_entity.pdbx_description
1 polymer ?
#
loop_
_entity_poly.entity_id
_entity_poly.type
_entity_poly.pdbx_seq_one_letter_code
_entity_poly.pdbx_strand_id
1 'polypeptide(L)'
;MAEHHGPTGPITDKMIVGDIIHTCPQAEVIIKKHLGRAALFMPGSRAESIEFLAAMNDYHVHLILDELNEICYVAPEKIGHF
;
A
#
# COMPACT_ATOMS: atom_id res chain seq x y z
N MET A 1 20.74 -9.21 18.92
CA MET A 1 20.05 -8.30 17.99
C MET A 1 19.11 -9.19 17.19
N ALA A 2 17.81 -9.18 17.49
CA ALA A 2 16.87 -10.05 16.82
C ALA A 2 16.53 -9.45 15.46
N GLU A 3 17.09 -10.04 14.42
CA GLU A 3 16.77 -9.71 13.03
C GLU A 3 15.35 -10.23 12.77
N HIS A 4 14.36 -9.34 12.90
CA HIS A 4 12.98 -9.63 12.52
C HIS A 4 12.89 -9.75 10.99
N HIS A 5 13.32 -10.89 10.46
CA HIS A 5 12.90 -11.35 9.14
C HIS A 5 11.43 -11.78 9.25
N GLY A 6 10.53 -10.80 9.17
CA GLY A 6 9.10 -11.07 8.98
C GLY A 6 8.87 -11.83 7.68
N PRO A 7 7.84 -12.69 7.59
CA PRO A 7 7.55 -13.43 6.37
C PRO A 7 7.20 -12.45 5.23
N THR A 8 8.01 -12.47 4.18
CA THR A 8 7.82 -11.71 2.95
C THR A 8 6.55 -12.17 2.23
N GLY A 9 5.66 -11.24 1.83
CA GLY A 9 4.41 -11.52 1.10
C GLY A 9 4.13 -10.50 -0.02
N PRO A 10 3.27 -10.83 -1.00
CA PRO A 10 2.88 -9.84 -2.01
C PRO A 10 2.01 -8.76 -1.35
N ILE A 11 2.17 -7.52 -1.79
CA ILE A 11 1.25 -6.44 -1.44
C ILE A 11 -0.14 -6.79 -1.98
N THR A 12 -1.14 -6.71 -1.11
CA THR A 12 -2.55 -6.93 -1.45
C THR A 12 -3.34 -5.62 -1.34
N ASP A 13 -4.44 -5.52 -2.06
CA ASP A 13 -5.35 -4.37 -2.07
C ASP A 13 -5.91 -3.95 -0.70
N LYS A 14 -6.05 -4.91 0.22
CA LYS A 14 -6.55 -4.71 1.60
C LYS A 14 -5.53 -4.12 2.57
N MET A 15 -4.25 -4.03 2.20
CA MET A 15 -3.22 -3.48 3.07
C MET A 15 -3.37 -1.97 3.22
N ILE A 16 -3.01 -1.45 4.40
CA ILE A 16 -3.04 -0.03 4.71
C ILE A 16 -1.86 0.68 4.03
N VAL A 17 -2.18 1.80 3.37
CA VAL A 17 -1.23 2.58 2.57
C VAL A 17 -0.06 3.11 3.39
N GLY A 18 -0.33 3.57 4.62
CA GLY A 18 0.67 4.09 5.54
C GLY A 18 1.70 3.03 5.94
N ASP A 19 1.26 1.79 6.17
CA ASP A 19 2.15 0.69 6.58
C ASP A 19 3.02 0.21 5.42
N ILE A 20 2.47 0.22 4.20
CA ILE A 20 3.23 -0.04 2.98
C ILE A 20 4.30 1.04 2.81
N ILE A 21 3.94 2.33 2.90
CA ILE A 21 4.90 3.45 2.72
C ILE A 21 5.95 3.44 3.84
N HIS A 22 5.58 3.10 5.06
CA HIS A 22 6.51 3.00 6.18
C HIS A 22 7.55 1.89 5.95
N THR A 23 7.09 0.72 5.51
CA THR A 23 7.97 -0.42 5.21
C THR A 23 8.76 -0.23 3.91
N CYS A 24 8.16 0.46 2.95
CA CYS A 24 8.68 0.66 1.61
C CYS A 24 8.41 2.10 1.14
N PRO A 25 9.29 3.05 1.50
CA PRO A 25 9.08 4.46 1.16
C PRO A 25 8.96 4.75 -0.34
N GLN A 26 9.56 3.90 -1.18
CA GLN A 26 9.47 3.97 -2.65
C GLN A 26 8.05 3.66 -3.20
N ALA A 27 7.20 2.97 -2.43
CA ALA A 27 5.80 2.74 -2.79
C ALA A 27 5.00 4.06 -2.93
N GLU A 28 5.41 5.11 -2.21
CA GLU A 28 4.77 6.44 -2.30
C GLU A 28 4.80 7.00 -3.74
N VAL A 29 5.87 6.72 -4.49
CA VAL A 29 6.01 7.17 -5.89
C VAL A 29 5.00 6.47 -6.78
N ILE A 30 4.83 5.15 -6.62
CA ILE A 30 3.88 4.35 -7.40
C ILE A 30 2.44 4.78 -7.12
N ILE A 31 2.09 4.92 -5.84
CA ILE A 31 0.74 5.35 -5.45
C ILE A 31 0.41 6.72 -6.05
N LYS A 32 1.36 7.68 -6.00
CA LYS A 32 1.16 9.01 -6.61
C LYS A 32 1.13 8.97 -8.15
N LYS A 33 1.83 8.03 -8.78
CA LYS A 33 1.83 7.84 -10.24
C LYS A 33 0.44 7.44 -10.72
N HIS A 34 -0.22 6.50 -10.05
CA HIS A 34 -1.52 5.99 -10.43
C HIS A 34 -2.69 6.83 -9.95
N LEU A 35 -2.67 7.26 -8.68
CA LEU A 35 -3.79 7.96 -8.04
C LEU A 35 -3.65 9.49 -8.05
N GLY A 36 -2.53 10.00 -8.57
CA GLY A 36 -2.20 11.41 -8.56
C GLY A 36 -1.58 11.89 -7.26
N ARG A 37 -0.93 13.06 -7.32
CA ARG A 37 -0.17 13.62 -6.18
C ARG A 37 -1.06 13.89 -4.96
N ALA A 38 -2.30 14.30 -5.18
CA ALA A 38 -3.26 14.64 -4.13
C ALA A 38 -3.75 13.44 -3.30
N ALA A 39 -3.64 12.21 -3.84
CA ALA A 39 -4.18 11.00 -3.21
C ALA A 39 -3.67 10.79 -1.78
N LEU A 40 -2.41 11.14 -1.51
CA LEU A 40 -1.77 10.98 -0.19
C LEU A 40 -1.75 12.25 0.66
N PHE A 41 -2.36 13.34 0.17
CA PHE A 41 -2.49 14.60 0.91
C PHE A 41 -3.88 14.80 1.51
N MET A 42 -4.85 13.94 1.17
CA MET A 42 -6.16 13.96 1.81
C MET A 42 -6.05 13.49 3.27
N PRO A 43 -6.72 14.15 4.23
CA PRO A 43 -6.79 13.67 5.60
C PRO A 43 -7.27 12.21 5.63
N GLY A 44 -6.59 11.35 6.40
CA GLY A 44 -6.93 9.94 6.51
C GLY A 44 -6.42 9.05 5.37
N SER A 45 -5.99 9.58 4.22
CA SER A 45 -5.58 8.76 3.05
C SER A 45 -4.52 7.69 3.35
N ARG A 46 -3.59 7.95 4.26
CA ARG A 46 -2.56 6.97 4.67
C ARG A 46 -3.07 5.90 5.64
N ALA A 47 -4.25 6.09 6.23
CA ALA A 47 -4.88 5.12 7.11
C ALA A 47 -5.89 4.22 6.37
N GLU A 48 -6.03 4.39 5.05
CA GLU A 48 -6.96 3.63 4.22
C GLU A 48 -6.24 2.50 3.45
N SER A 49 -7.03 1.58 2.91
CA SER A 49 -6.55 0.51 2.03
C SER A 49 -6.30 0.99 0.59
N ILE A 50 -5.50 0.23 -0.17
CA ILE A 50 -5.26 0.54 -1.59
C ILE A 50 -6.57 0.42 -2.39
N GLU A 51 -7.39 -0.59 -2.13
CA GLU A 51 -8.71 -0.75 -2.78
C GLU A 51 -9.57 0.50 -2.61
N PHE A 52 -9.59 1.08 -1.41
CA PHE A 52 -10.41 2.25 -1.12
C PHE A 52 -9.92 3.47 -1.87
N LEU A 53 -8.60 3.73 -1.85
CA LEU A 53 -8.04 4.85 -2.60
C LEU A 53 -8.21 4.68 -4.11
N ALA A 54 -8.10 3.47 -4.64
CA ALA A 54 -8.34 3.19 -6.06
C ALA A 54 -9.81 3.45 -6.42
N ALA A 55 -10.75 2.96 -5.62
CA ALA A 55 -12.18 3.19 -5.83
C ALA A 55 -12.56 4.68 -5.77
N MET A 56 -12.00 5.44 -4.82
CA MET A 56 -12.24 6.89 -4.73
C MET A 56 -11.77 7.67 -5.97
N ASN A 57 -10.77 7.17 -6.69
CA ASN A 57 -10.17 7.82 -7.85
C ASN A 57 -10.62 7.20 -9.18
N ASP A 58 -11.65 6.34 -9.17
CA ASP A 58 -12.12 5.59 -10.35
C ASP A 58 -10.97 4.87 -11.08
N TYR A 59 -10.10 4.22 -10.29
CA TYR A 59 -8.87 3.59 -10.78
C TYR A 59 -8.87 2.08 -10.57
N HIS A 60 -8.21 1.37 -11.48
CA HIS A 60 -8.06 -0.07 -11.37
C HIS A 60 -6.96 -0.47 -10.39
N VAL A 61 -7.35 -1.04 -9.25
CA VAL A 61 -6.44 -1.43 -8.17
C VAL A 61 -5.33 -2.40 -8.62
N HIS A 62 -5.62 -3.31 -9.56
CA HIS A 62 -4.64 -4.31 -10.02
C HIS A 62 -3.40 -3.67 -10.66
N LEU A 63 -3.55 -2.57 -11.40
CA LEU A 63 -2.42 -1.87 -12.01
C LEU A 63 -1.46 -1.28 -10.96
N ILE A 64 -2.01 -0.84 -9.83
CA ILE A 64 -1.23 -0.33 -8.70
C ILE A 64 -0.49 -1.48 -8.03
N LEU A 65 -1.18 -2.60 -7.81
CA LEU A 65 -0.60 -3.78 -7.16
C LEU A 65 0.52 -4.40 -7.98
N ASP A 66 0.38 -4.50 -9.30
CA ASP A 66 1.40 -5.07 -10.17
C ASP A 66 2.71 -4.27 -10.02
N GLU A 67 2.67 -2.96 -10.16
CA GLU A 67 3.87 -2.10 -10.05
C GLU A 67 4.39 -1.99 -8.61
N LEU A 68 3.51 -2.02 -7.60
CA LEU A 68 3.93 -2.07 -6.19
C LEU A 68 4.70 -3.36 -5.89
N ASN A 69 4.24 -4.50 -6.40
CA ASN A 69 4.85 -5.80 -6.16
C ASN A 69 6.19 -5.99 -6.90
N GLU A 70 6.45 -5.21 -7.96
CA GLU A 70 7.77 -5.19 -8.62
C GLU A 70 8.86 -4.59 -7.73
N ILE A 71 8.50 -3.62 -6.89
CA ILE A 71 9.45 -2.88 -6.06
C ILE A 71 9.36 -3.22 -4.58
N CYS A 72 8.37 -4.01 -4.18
CA CYS A 72 8.08 -4.23 -2.79
C CYS A 72 7.39 -5.56 -2.53
N TYR A 73 7.74 -6.19 -1.41
CA TYR A 73 7.14 -7.43 -0.97
C TYR A 73 7.04 -7.39 0.56
N VAL A 74 5.87 -6.99 1.06
CA VAL A 74 5.59 -6.73 2.49
C VAL A 74 4.72 -7.83 3.08
N ALA A 75 4.99 -8.22 4.33
CA ALA A 75 4.12 -9.11 5.06
C ALA A 75 2.69 -8.53 5.11
N PRO A 76 1.65 -9.24 4.65
CA PRO A 76 0.27 -8.85 4.97
C PRO A 76 0.13 -8.82 6.48
N GLU A 77 -0.24 -7.66 7.01
CA GLU A 77 -0.58 -7.54 8.41
C GLU A 77 -1.67 -8.58 8.70
N LYS A 78 -1.50 -9.40 9.74
CA LYS A 78 -2.53 -10.35 10.13
C LYS A 78 -3.75 -9.53 10.52
N ILE A 79 -4.74 -9.50 9.64
CA ILE A 79 -6.02 -8.84 9.85
C ILE A 79 -6.74 -9.58 10.99
N GLY A 80 -6.41 -9.24 12.23
CA GLY A 80 -7.20 -9.52 13.41
C GLY A 80 -8.00 -8.27 13.76
N HIS A 81 -9.06 -8.00 13.00
CA HIS A 81 -10.08 -7.05 13.45
C HIS A 81 -11.12 -7.84 14.24
N PHE A 82 -11.02 -7.73 15.58
CA PHE A 82 -11.97 -8.13 16.64
C PHE A 82 -12.59 -9.52 16.60
#